data_AF-A0A4R6F0U6-F1
#
_entry.id   AF-A0A4R6F0U6-F1
#
_cell.length_a   1.000
_cell.length_b   1.000
_cell.length_c   1.000
_cell.angle_alpha   90.00
_cell.angle_beta   90.00
_cell.angle_gamma   90.00
#
_symmetry.space_group_name_H-M   'P 1'
#
loop_
_entity.id
_entity.type
_entity.pdbx_description
1 polymer ?
#
loop_
_entity_poly.entity_id
_entity_poly.type
_entity_poly.pdbx_seq_one_letter_code
_entity_poly.pdbx_strand_id
1 'polypeptide(L)'
;MKTIEVDDELYGFIASHTKHIGESASDILRRMLKFSAVSQAAAATVAKETPAPASAPVVAAVKKVSSPKDNVRAMRELMLSDEYAEQKKAVNRFLLVLTTLYSLDSKAFALATESLHGRTRVYFASDEATLLKNGNQTKPKQVPETPYWVITNTNTGRKCSMVEHIMQSMQFPAELIEKVCGTI
;
A
#
# COMPACT_ATOMS: atom_id res chain seq x y z
N MET A 1 9.18 -4.37 15.31
CA MET A 1 10.54 -3.95 14.88
C MET A 1 11.55 -4.34 15.95
N LYS A 2 12.85 -4.37 15.64
CA LYS A 2 13.92 -4.43 16.66
C LYS A 2 14.46 -3.01 16.87
N THR A 3 14.76 -2.65 18.10
CA THR A 3 15.35 -1.35 18.45
C THR A 3 16.87 -1.48 18.51
N ILE A 4 17.58 -0.45 18.02
CA ILE A 4 19.01 -0.24 18.23
C ILE A 4 19.20 1.19 18.72
N GLU A 5 20.19 1.41 19.58
CA GLU A 5 20.57 2.73 20.06
C GLU A 5 21.79 3.22 19.27
N VAL A 6 21.86 4.53 19.04
CA VAL A 6 22.95 5.23 18.35
C VAL A 6 23.19 6.55 19.10
N ASP A 7 24.40 7.09 18.99
CA ASP A 7 24.74 8.40 19.53
C ASP A 7 24.12 9.55 18.71
N ASP A 8 24.13 10.76 19.29
CA ASP A 8 23.51 11.95 18.71
C ASP A 8 24.17 12.40 17.38
N GLU A 9 25.49 12.19 17.23
CA GLU A 9 26.22 12.56 16.01
C GLU A 9 25.85 11.62 14.86
N LEU A 10 25.85 10.31 15.11
CA LEU A 10 25.41 9.29 14.15
C LEU A 10 23.92 9.45 13.82
N TYR A 11 23.07 9.78 14.80
CA TYR A 11 21.66 10.11 14.56
C TYR A 11 21.53 11.31 13.61
N GLY A 12 22.23 12.41 13.86
CA GLY A 12 22.25 13.60 13.01
C GLY A 12 22.78 13.28 11.59
N PHE A 13 23.82 12.47 11.49
CA PHE A 13 24.39 12.03 10.21
C PHE A 13 23.37 11.22 9.39
N ILE A 14 22.70 10.22 9.99
CA ILE A 14 21.65 9.44 9.32
C ILE A 14 20.48 10.36 8.92
N ALA A 15 20.01 11.24 9.81
CA ALA A 15 18.93 12.17 9.52
C ALA A 15 19.25 13.14 8.38
N SER A 16 20.50 13.60 8.25
CA SER A 16 20.94 14.48 7.15
C SER A 16 20.86 13.82 5.77
N HIS A 17 20.84 12.50 5.70
CA HIS A 17 20.69 11.74 4.44
C HIS A 17 19.23 11.58 3.99
N THR A 18 18.28 12.27 4.63
CA THR A 18 16.85 12.22 4.28
C THR A 18 16.61 12.77 2.87
N LYS A 19 16.03 11.97 1.98
CA LYS A 19 15.68 12.35 0.59
C LYS A 19 14.18 12.56 0.36
N HIS A 20 13.36 11.76 1.03
CA HIS A 20 11.90 11.84 0.93
C HIS A 20 11.31 12.06 2.31
N ILE A 21 10.32 12.95 2.42
CA ILE A 21 9.68 13.25 3.70
C ILE A 21 8.87 12.03 4.17
N GLY A 22 9.17 11.54 5.37
CA GLY A 22 8.53 10.35 5.93
C GLY A 22 9.21 9.01 5.62
N GLU A 23 10.37 8.98 4.93
CA GLU A 23 11.13 7.73 4.77
C GLU A 23 11.68 7.20 6.10
N SER A 24 11.77 5.87 6.25
CA SER A 24 12.18 5.28 7.53
C SER A 24 13.70 5.28 7.70
N ALA A 25 14.16 5.28 8.96
CA ALA A 25 15.59 5.12 9.27
C ALA A 25 16.18 3.82 8.68
N SER A 26 15.37 2.77 8.49
CA SER A 26 15.82 1.53 7.83
C SER A 26 16.11 1.73 6.35
N ASP A 27 15.34 2.57 5.65
CA ASP A 27 15.49 2.80 4.21
C ASP A 27 16.67 3.74 3.94
N ILE A 28 16.84 4.76 4.79
CA ILE A 28 18.05 5.60 4.83
C ILE A 28 19.29 4.72 5.00
N LEU A 29 19.32 3.86 6.01
CA LEU A 29 20.45 2.97 6.28
C LEU A 29 20.72 1.97 5.14
N ARG A 30 19.67 1.34 4.57
CA ARG A 30 19.83 0.44 3.40
C ARG A 30 20.45 1.16 2.21
N ARG A 31 20.06 2.41 1.96
CA ARG A 31 20.61 3.25 0.89
C ARG A 31 22.06 3.64 1.17
N MET A 32 22.38 4.09 2.38
CA MET A 32 23.74 4.50 2.77
C MET A 32 24.73 3.33 2.76
N LEU A 33 24.34 2.18 3.33
CA LEU A 33 25.15 0.96 3.39
C LEU A 33 25.20 0.20 2.05
N LYS A 34 24.60 0.74 0.99
CA LYS A 34 24.47 0.10 -0.34
C LYS A 34 23.91 -1.32 -0.24
N PHE A 35 22.95 -1.54 0.65
CA PHE A 35 22.14 -2.76 0.72
C PHE A 35 21.11 -2.78 -0.43
N SER A 36 21.62 -2.64 -1.66
CA SER A 36 20.90 -2.93 -2.89
C SER A 36 20.84 -4.44 -3.04
N ALA A 37 19.64 -5.00 -3.05
CA ALA A 37 19.43 -6.43 -3.20
C ALA A 37 19.66 -6.88 -4.66
N VAL A 38 20.91 -6.86 -5.12
CA VAL A 38 21.39 -7.80 -6.14
C VAL A 38 21.69 -9.13 -5.45
N SER A 39 20.61 -9.81 -5.11
CA SER A 39 20.55 -11.22 -4.66
C SER A 39 19.09 -11.59 -4.89
N GLN A 40 18.71 -12.15 -6.05
CA GLN A 40 19.17 -13.42 -6.59
C GLN A 40 19.18 -14.53 -5.54
N ALA A 41 18.40 -15.56 -5.88
CA ALA A 41 18.25 -16.81 -5.17
C ALA A 41 19.58 -17.51 -4.88
N ALA A 42 19.78 -17.92 -3.62
CA ALA A 42 20.46 -19.16 -3.22
C ALA A 42 20.48 -19.29 -1.68
N ALA A 43 19.50 -19.97 -1.08
CA ALA A 43 19.57 -20.45 0.31
C ALA A 43 18.53 -21.57 0.55
N ALA A 44 18.66 -22.67 -0.20
CA ALA A 44 18.07 -23.94 0.18
C ALA A 44 19.03 -24.74 1.08
N THR A 45 18.44 -25.64 1.89
CA THR A 45 19.07 -26.64 2.79
C THR A 45 19.69 -26.07 4.08
N VAL A 46 19.78 -26.77 5.24
CA VAL A 46 19.14 -28.00 5.80
C VAL A 46 19.39 -27.97 7.33
N ALA A 47 18.63 -28.59 8.25
CA ALA A 47 17.19 -28.88 8.43
C ALA A 47 17.00 -29.49 9.86
N LYS A 48 15.77 -29.67 10.35
CA LYS A 48 15.48 -30.69 11.38
C LYS A 48 14.05 -31.25 11.27
N GLU A 49 13.98 -32.55 11.05
CA GLU A 49 12.77 -33.40 10.98
C GLU A 49 12.30 -33.74 12.42
N THR A 50 11.17 -34.39 12.77
CA THR A 50 10.14 -35.24 12.11
C THR A 50 8.96 -35.37 13.14
N PRO A 51 7.85 -36.14 12.97
CA PRO A 51 6.89 -36.30 11.86
C PRO A 51 5.37 -36.28 12.26
N ALA A 52 4.50 -35.74 11.38
CA ALA A 52 3.13 -36.23 11.02
C ALA A 52 1.98 -36.36 12.07
N PRO A 53 0.68 -36.49 11.66
CA PRO A 53 -0.01 -36.11 10.40
C PRO A 53 -1.35 -35.32 10.59
N ALA A 54 -1.98 -34.97 9.46
CA ALA A 54 -3.35 -34.41 9.27
C ALA A 54 -3.56 -32.92 9.65
N SER A 55 -4.25 -32.08 8.87
CA SER A 55 -5.15 -32.32 7.72
C SER A 55 -5.24 -31.15 6.72
N ALA A 56 -5.58 -31.49 5.47
CA ALA A 56 -6.15 -30.66 4.39
C ALA A 56 -5.36 -29.44 3.82
N PRO A 57 -5.51 -29.12 2.51
CA PRO A 57 -4.58 -28.22 1.82
C PRO A 57 -5.06 -26.77 1.78
N VAL A 58 -4.27 -25.85 2.35
CA VAL A 58 -4.31 -24.45 1.93
C VAL A 58 -3.60 -24.33 0.58
N VAL A 59 -4.40 -24.24 -0.48
CA VAL A 59 -3.91 -23.93 -1.83
C VAL A 59 -3.10 -22.63 -1.79
N ALA A 60 -1.80 -22.75 -2.07
CA ALA A 60 -0.95 -21.61 -2.31
C ALA A 60 -1.43 -20.91 -3.59
N ALA A 61 -2.28 -19.90 -3.44
CA ALA A 61 -2.69 -19.01 -4.51
C ALA A 61 -1.47 -18.18 -4.93
N VAL A 62 -0.65 -18.76 -5.81
CA VAL A 62 0.41 -18.06 -6.54
C VAL A 62 -0.26 -16.90 -7.26
N LYS A 63 -0.12 -15.68 -6.73
CA LYS A 63 -0.59 -14.46 -7.40
C LYS A 63 0.17 -14.33 -8.73
N LYS A 64 -0.46 -14.85 -9.78
CA LYS A 64 -0.08 -14.63 -11.17
C LYS A 64 -0.06 -13.11 -11.38
N VAL A 65 1.10 -12.55 -11.73
CA VAL A 65 1.20 -11.12 -12.03
C VAL A 65 0.26 -10.84 -13.20
N SER A 66 -0.83 -10.11 -12.93
CA SER A 66 -1.84 -9.75 -13.91
C SER A 66 -1.24 -8.77 -14.90
N SER A 67 -1.55 -8.92 -16.19
CA SER A 67 -1.02 -8.00 -17.19
C SER A 67 -1.69 -6.62 -17.05
N PRO A 68 -1.09 -5.54 -17.57
CA PRO A 68 -1.74 -4.23 -17.58
C PRO A 68 -3.14 -4.23 -18.21
N LYS A 69 -3.39 -5.12 -19.19
CA LYS A 69 -4.72 -5.32 -19.79
C LYS A 69 -5.70 -5.98 -18.83
N ASP A 70 -5.25 -6.96 -18.05
CA ASP A 70 -6.07 -7.63 -17.04
C ASP A 70 -6.41 -6.67 -15.89
N ASN A 71 -5.47 -5.81 -15.48
CA ASN A 71 -5.69 -4.78 -14.47
C ASN A 71 -6.75 -3.76 -14.92
N VAL A 72 -6.64 -3.26 -16.17
CA VAL A 72 -7.64 -2.37 -16.80
C VAL A 72 -9.01 -3.04 -16.89
N ARG A 73 -9.05 -4.35 -17.20
CA ARG A 73 -10.28 -5.13 -17.24
C ARG A 73 -10.92 -5.25 -15.85
N ALA A 74 -10.15 -5.65 -14.84
CA ALA A 74 -10.65 -5.84 -13.48
C ALA A 74 -11.20 -4.54 -12.87
N MET A 75 -10.56 -3.40 -13.11
CA MET A 75 -11.11 -2.09 -12.68
C MET A 75 -12.42 -1.73 -13.41
N ARG A 76 -12.61 -2.15 -14.67
CA ARG A 76 -13.89 -1.97 -15.38
C ARG A 76 -14.96 -2.93 -14.89
N GLU A 77 -14.60 -4.17 -14.58
CA GLU A 77 -15.51 -5.17 -13.98
C GLU A 77 -15.97 -4.72 -12.58
N LEU A 78 -15.07 -4.14 -11.76
CA LEU A 78 -15.44 -3.51 -10.50
C LEU A 78 -16.48 -2.39 -10.69
N MET A 79 -16.25 -1.47 -11.61
CA MET A 79 -17.18 -0.35 -11.85
C MET A 79 -18.57 -0.78 -12.33
N LEU A 80 -18.69 -2.01 -12.85
CA LEU A 80 -19.92 -2.61 -13.35
C LEU A 80 -20.51 -3.65 -12.38
N SER A 81 -19.91 -3.87 -11.20
CA SER A 81 -20.39 -4.88 -10.25
C SER A 81 -21.55 -4.36 -9.39
N ASP A 82 -22.45 -5.27 -9.04
CA ASP A 82 -23.57 -4.97 -8.13
C ASP A 82 -23.05 -4.48 -6.77
N GLU A 83 -21.97 -5.09 -6.25
CA GLU A 83 -21.31 -4.67 -5.00
C GLU A 83 -20.90 -3.18 -5.04
N TYR A 84 -20.33 -2.71 -6.16
CA TYR A 84 -19.93 -1.31 -6.31
C TYR A 84 -21.14 -0.38 -6.46
N ALA A 85 -22.17 -0.82 -7.20
CA ALA A 85 -23.42 -0.08 -7.39
C ALA A 85 -24.23 0.09 -6.08
N GLU A 86 -24.21 -0.92 -5.20
CA GLU A 86 -24.87 -0.88 -3.89
C GLU A 86 -24.24 0.12 -2.90
N GLN A 87 -23.01 0.60 -3.16
CA GLN A 87 -22.30 1.50 -2.25
C GLN A 87 -22.87 2.93 -2.26
N LYS A 88 -23.78 3.19 -1.32
CA LYS A 88 -24.47 4.49 -1.15
C LYS A 88 -23.60 5.68 -0.76
N LYS A 89 -22.33 5.48 -0.36
CA LYS A 89 -21.43 6.54 0.13
C LYS A 89 -20.09 6.53 -0.61
N ALA A 90 -19.61 7.72 -0.98
CA ALA A 90 -18.30 7.90 -1.63
C ALA A 90 -17.12 7.25 -0.88
N VAL A 91 -17.16 7.25 0.46
CA VAL A 91 -16.14 6.57 1.29
C VAL A 91 -16.15 5.05 1.13
N ASN A 92 -17.30 4.43 0.84
CA ASN A 92 -17.37 2.98 0.62
C ASN A 92 -16.78 2.62 -0.75
N ARG A 93 -17.19 3.33 -1.81
CA ARG A 93 -16.63 3.16 -3.17
C ARG A 93 -15.12 3.39 -3.19
N PHE A 94 -14.66 4.43 -2.51
CA PHE A 94 -13.23 4.70 -2.30
C PHE A 94 -12.48 3.53 -1.64
N LEU A 95 -13.02 2.93 -0.57
CA LEU A 95 -12.40 1.77 0.06
C LEU A 95 -12.37 0.56 -0.87
N LEU A 96 -13.46 0.30 -1.61
CA LEU A 96 -13.55 -0.85 -2.52
C LEU A 96 -12.57 -0.70 -3.71
N VAL A 97 -12.43 0.50 -4.27
CA VAL A 97 -11.38 0.83 -5.25
C VAL A 97 -9.98 0.56 -4.69
N LEU A 98 -9.68 0.98 -3.46
CA LEU A 98 -8.36 0.74 -2.84
C LEU A 98 -8.09 -0.76 -2.60
N THR A 99 -9.08 -1.52 -2.14
CA THR A 99 -9.00 -2.99 -2.01
C THR A 99 -8.68 -3.64 -3.34
N THR A 100 -9.37 -3.26 -4.43
CA THR A 100 -9.12 -3.81 -5.77
C THR A 100 -7.74 -3.41 -6.31
N LEU A 101 -7.31 -2.15 -6.15
CA LEU A 101 -5.98 -1.73 -6.60
C LEU A 101 -4.87 -2.51 -5.88
N TYR A 102 -4.99 -2.73 -4.56
CA TYR A 102 -4.05 -3.56 -3.80
C TYR A 102 -4.10 -5.05 -4.19
N SER A 103 -5.29 -5.58 -4.53
CA SER A 103 -5.42 -6.99 -4.90
C SER A 103 -4.72 -7.31 -6.22
N LEU A 104 -4.79 -6.38 -7.19
CA LEU A 104 -4.15 -6.44 -8.51
C LEU A 104 -2.61 -6.40 -8.44
N ASP A 105 -2.04 -5.36 -7.82
CA ASP A 105 -0.60 -5.32 -7.55
C ASP A 105 -0.28 -4.63 -6.21
N SER A 106 -0.12 -5.46 -5.19
CA SER A 106 0.23 -5.03 -3.84
C SER A 106 1.59 -4.33 -3.74
N LYS A 107 2.53 -4.58 -4.67
CA LYS A 107 3.85 -3.93 -4.67
C LYS A 107 3.78 -2.54 -5.30
N ALA A 108 3.13 -2.42 -6.45
CA ALA A 108 2.91 -1.13 -7.09
C ALA A 108 2.03 -0.22 -6.22
N PHE A 109 1.01 -0.78 -5.55
CA PHE A 109 0.20 -0.06 -4.56
C PHE A 109 1.04 0.43 -3.36
N ALA A 110 1.94 -0.40 -2.82
CA ALA A 110 2.81 0.01 -1.72
C ALA A 110 3.66 1.24 -2.10
N LEU A 111 4.39 1.16 -3.22
CA LEU A 111 5.20 2.28 -3.74
C LEU A 111 4.37 3.54 -4.01
N ALA A 112 3.16 3.38 -4.54
CA ALA A 112 2.24 4.49 -4.80
C ALA A 112 1.77 5.18 -3.51
N THR A 113 1.54 4.41 -2.44
CA THR A 113 1.07 4.95 -1.14
C THR A 113 2.19 5.57 -0.30
N GLU A 114 3.43 5.11 -0.40
CA GLU A 114 4.59 5.68 0.31
C GLU A 114 4.81 7.17 0.00
N SER A 115 4.67 7.55 -1.28
CA SER A 115 4.80 8.95 -1.74
C SER A 115 3.56 9.82 -1.51
N LEU A 116 2.45 9.24 -1.04
CA LEU A 116 1.14 9.90 -1.01
C LEU A 116 0.77 10.36 0.40
N HIS A 117 1.11 11.61 0.70
CA HIS A 117 0.78 12.26 1.98
C HIS A 117 0.33 13.70 1.80
N GLY A 118 -0.30 14.27 2.82
CA GLY A 118 -0.61 15.70 2.90
C GLY A 118 0.57 16.52 3.45
N ARG A 119 0.39 17.85 3.54
CA ARG A 119 1.39 18.77 4.14
C ARG A 119 1.79 18.38 5.57
N THR A 120 0.85 17.85 6.36
CA THR A 120 1.05 17.53 7.80
C THR A 120 0.30 16.27 8.22
N ARG A 121 -0.18 15.46 7.27
CA ARG A 121 -1.02 14.27 7.54
C ARG A 121 -0.52 13.12 6.68
N VAL A 122 -0.17 12.01 7.32
CA VAL A 122 -0.01 10.73 6.65
C VAL A 122 -1.39 10.28 6.15
N TYR A 123 -1.49 9.77 4.91
CA TYR A 123 -2.77 9.33 4.34
C TYR A 123 -2.97 7.81 4.47
N PHE A 124 -1.91 7.03 4.32
CA PHE A 124 -1.88 5.57 4.42
C PHE A 124 -0.85 5.10 5.44
N ALA A 125 -1.17 4.06 6.21
CA ALA A 125 -0.24 3.43 7.16
C ALA A 125 -0.58 1.94 7.37
N SER A 126 0.32 1.20 8.01
CA SER A 126 0.08 -0.21 8.43
C SER A 126 -0.84 -0.35 9.64
N ASP A 127 -1.15 0.74 10.33
CA ASP A 127 -1.89 0.75 11.59
C ASP A 127 -2.67 2.06 11.78
N GLU A 128 -3.72 2.01 12.61
CA GLU A 128 -4.57 3.16 12.91
C GLU A 128 -3.85 4.26 13.70
N ALA A 129 -2.99 3.88 14.65
CA ALA A 129 -2.37 4.82 15.59
C ALA A 129 -1.43 5.80 14.89
N THR A 130 -0.70 5.35 13.86
CA THR A 130 0.12 6.19 12.99
C THR A 130 -0.69 7.30 12.30
N LEU A 131 -1.93 7.02 11.87
CA LEU A 131 -2.80 8.00 11.22
C LEU A 131 -3.48 8.96 12.22
N LEU A 132 -3.73 8.53 13.46
CA LEU A 132 -4.24 9.39 14.52
C LEU A 132 -3.15 10.32 15.06
N LYS A 133 -1.93 9.80 15.28
CA LYS A 133 -0.77 10.60 15.73
C LYS A 133 -0.43 11.74 14.77
N ASN A 134 -0.61 11.52 13.47
CA ASN A 134 -0.42 12.53 12.42
C ASN A 134 -1.72 13.31 12.08
N GLY A 135 -2.76 13.23 12.92
CA GLY A 135 -3.93 14.11 12.81
C GLY A 135 -5.16 13.66 13.62
N ASN A 136 -5.46 14.38 14.71
CA ASN A 136 -6.53 14.05 15.68
C ASN A 136 -7.97 13.90 15.12
N GLN A 137 -8.24 14.31 13.88
CA GLN A 137 -9.55 14.12 13.22
C GLN A 137 -9.41 13.56 11.80
N THR A 138 -8.53 12.59 11.59
CA THR A 138 -8.38 11.89 10.29
C THR A 138 -9.50 10.88 10.00
N LYS A 139 -10.20 10.38 11.03
CA LYS A 139 -11.16 9.26 10.97
C LYS A 139 -10.60 8.10 10.12
N PRO A 140 -9.56 7.40 10.60
CA PRO A 140 -9.02 6.26 9.88
C PRO A 140 -10.07 5.18 9.63
N LYS A 141 -9.85 4.39 8.59
CA LYS A 141 -10.50 3.09 8.39
C LYS A 141 -9.49 2.11 7.81
N GLN A 142 -9.57 0.85 8.21
CA GLN A 142 -8.88 -0.23 7.50
C GLN A 142 -9.46 -0.37 6.09
N VAL A 143 -8.58 -0.56 5.10
CA VAL A 143 -8.97 -0.93 3.73
C VAL A 143 -9.17 -2.45 3.70
N PRO A 144 -10.38 -2.97 3.38
CA PRO A 144 -10.70 -4.39 3.45
C PRO A 144 -9.69 -5.28 2.70
N GLU A 145 -9.37 -6.44 3.28
CA GLU A 145 -8.42 -7.43 2.74
C GLU A 145 -6.97 -6.93 2.51
N THR A 146 -6.60 -5.80 3.11
CA THR A 146 -5.24 -5.25 3.03
C THR A 146 -4.63 -5.01 4.43
N PRO A 147 -3.29 -4.90 4.52
CA PRO A 147 -2.62 -4.42 5.74
C PRO A 147 -2.70 -2.89 5.91
N TYR A 148 -3.41 -2.16 5.03
CA TYR A 148 -3.44 -0.70 5.03
C TYR A 148 -4.64 -0.11 5.78
N TRP A 149 -4.37 0.97 6.48
CA TRP A 149 -5.33 1.94 6.97
C TRP A 149 -5.26 3.20 6.11
N VAL A 150 -6.39 3.87 5.92
CA VAL A 150 -6.50 5.13 5.18
C VAL A 150 -7.32 6.17 5.94
N ILE A 151 -6.95 7.45 5.83
CA ILE A 151 -7.74 8.54 6.40
C ILE A 151 -9.05 8.75 5.62
N THR A 152 -10.19 8.92 6.30
CA THR A 152 -11.49 9.08 5.61
C THR A 152 -12.16 10.44 5.79
N ASN A 153 -11.69 11.27 6.73
CA ASN A 153 -12.15 12.65 6.91
C ASN A 153 -11.54 13.59 5.83
N THR A 154 -11.99 13.39 4.61
CA THR A 154 -11.61 14.11 3.39
C THR A 154 -12.86 14.32 2.52
N ASN A 155 -12.89 15.41 1.74
CA ASN A 155 -13.95 15.60 0.75
C ASN A 155 -13.79 14.62 -0.44
N THR A 156 -14.82 14.52 -1.29
CA THR A 156 -14.81 13.61 -2.45
C THR A 156 -13.65 13.92 -3.39
N GLY A 157 -13.44 15.18 -3.77
CA GLY A 157 -12.33 15.56 -4.66
C GLY A 157 -10.96 15.08 -4.17
N ARG A 158 -10.69 15.12 -2.85
CA ARG A 158 -9.44 14.59 -2.30
C ARG A 158 -9.38 13.06 -2.28
N LYS A 159 -10.52 12.35 -2.20
CA LYS A 159 -10.55 10.88 -2.42
C LYS A 159 -10.22 10.56 -3.87
N CYS A 160 -10.79 11.31 -4.82
CA CYS A 160 -10.45 11.22 -6.24
C CYS A 160 -8.94 11.46 -6.46
N SER A 161 -8.36 12.55 -5.94
CA SER A 161 -6.90 12.80 -6.07
C SER A 161 -6.01 11.72 -5.46
N MET A 162 -6.44 11.05 -4.38
CA MET A 162 -5.69 9.90 -3.83
C MET A 162 -5.74 8.70 -4.79
N VAL A 163 -6.92 8.37 -5.33
CA VAL A 163 -7.10 7.28 -6.30
C VAL A 163 -6.38 7.59 -7.60
N GLU A 164 -6.46 8.82 -8.09
CA GLU A 164 -5.76 9.32 -9.27
C GLU A 164 -4.24 9.13 -9.14
N HIS A 165 -3.63 9.61 -8.06
CA HIS A 165 -2.20 9.42 -7.81
C HIS A 165 -1.81 7.93 -7.79
N ILE A 166 -2.58 7.10 -7.08
CA ILE A 166 -2.31 5.67 -6.98
C ILE A 166 -2.42 5.00 -8.37
N MET A 167 -3.49 5.27 -9.11
CA MET A 167 -3.71 4.68 -10.43
C MET A 167 -2.70 5.18 -11.48
N GLN A 168 -2.28 6.45 -11.43
CA GLN A 168 -1.20 6.98 -12.27
C GLN A 168 0.13 6.27 -11.95
N SER A 169 0.48 6.14 -10.67
CA SER A 169 1.68 5.41 -10.24
C SER A 169 1.65 3.92 -10.60
N MET A 170 0.45 3.32 -10.62
CA MET A 170 0.21 1.94 -11.07
C MET A 170 0.00 1.82 -12.61
N GLN A 171 0.30 2.88 -13.36
CA GLN A 171 0.31 2.92 -14.83
C GLN A 171 -1.04 2.64 -15.51
N PHE A 172 -2.16 2.99 -14.87
CA PHE A 172 -3.48 2.93 -15.51
C PHE A 172 -3.67 4.05 -16.56
N PRO A 173 -4.44 3.81 -17.65
CA PRO A 173 -4.74 4.83 -18.64
C PRO A 173 -5.59 5.98 -18.06
N ALA A 174 -5.24 7.23 -18.35
CA ALA A 174 -5.92 8.43 -17.82
C ALA A 174 -7.45 8.42 -18.00
N GLU A 175 -7.95 7.98 -19.16
CA GLU A 175 -9.39 7.83 -19.45
C GLU A 175 -10.13 6.91 -18.45
N LEU A 176 -9.46 5.85 -17.97
CA LEU A 176 -10.03 4.97 -16.94
C LEU A 176 -9.95 5.62 -15.55
N ILE A 177 -8.88 6.36 -15.26
CA ILE A 177 -8.71 7.07 -13.98
C ILE A 177 -9.80 8.11 -13.80
N GLU A 178 -10.08 8.91 -14.84
CA GLU A 178 -11.17 9.89 -14.85
C GLU A 178 -12.53 9.21 -14.59
N LYS A 179 -12.81 8.09 -15.26
CA LYS A 179 -14.04 7.32 -15.08
C LYS A 179 -14.18 6.74 -13.67
N VAL A 180 -13.13 6.15 -13.11
CA VAL A 180 -13.14 5.67 -11.72
C VAL A 180 -13.41 6.84 -10.77
N CYS A 181 -12.65 7.94 -10.89
CA CYS A 181 -12.81 9.12 -10.04
C CYS A 181 -14.20 9.75 -10.13
N GLY A 182 -14.82 9.77 -11.31
CA GLY A 182 -16.18 10.27 -11.54
C GLY A 182 -17.29 9.42 -10.91
N THR A 183 -16.98 8.20 -10.45
CA THR A 183 -17.93 7.34 -9.71
C THR A 183 -17.75 7.33 -8.20
N ILE A 184 -16.69 7.96 -7.66
CA ILE A 184 -16.43 8.03 -6.21
C ILE A 184 -17.35 9.05 -5.54
#